data_AF-A0A0E0FSR8-F1
#
_entry.id   AF-A0A0E0FSR8-F1
#
_cell.length_a   1.000
_cell.length_b   1.000
_cell.length_c   1.000
_cell.angle_alpha   90.00
_cell.angle_beta   90.00
_cell.angle_gamma   90.00
#
_symmetry.space_group_name_H-M   'P 1'
#
loop_
_entity.id
_entity.type
_entity.pdbx_description
1 polymer ?
#
loop_
_entity_poly.entity_id
_entity_poly.type
_entity_poly.pdbx_seq_one_letter_code
_entity_poly.pdbx_strand_id
1 'polypeptide(L)'
;MNKGKIFKLAKGFRGRAKNCIRIARERVEKALQYSYRDRHNKKRDMRSLWIERINAGTRLHGVCIHCTQAVKKEISLVVARKDLIIRRSILCLSLSKQTIQDNTTRLTSWSLSSSFLAFDYQVNYGNFMHGLMKENIQLNRKVLSELSMHEPYSFKALVDVSRSAFPGNRPPVKKEGLAAIL
;
A
#
# COMPACT_ATOMS: atom_id res chain seq x y z
N MET A 1 17.74 -50.09 -3.84
CA MET A 1 18.38 -49.40 -2.69
C MET A 1 18.63 -50.40 -1.55
N ASN A 2 19.81 -50.34 -0.90
CA ASN A 2 20.14 -51.22 0.24
C ASN A 2 19.29 -50.91 1.48
N LYS A 3 18.86 -51.95 2.22
CA LYS A 3 18.00 -51.86 3.43
C LYS A 3 18.48 -50.82 4.44
N GLY A 4 19.78 -50.84 4.78
CA GLY A 4 20.35 -49.91 5.76
C GLY A 4 20.27 -48.43 5.32
N LYS A 5 20.41 -48.14 4.02
CA LYS A 5 20.28 -46.77 3.50
C LYS A 5 18.84 -46.27 3.58
N ILE A 6 17.86 -47.13 3.31
CA ILE A 6 16.42 -46.79 3.44
C ILE A 6 16.09 -46.43 4.89
N PHE A 7 16.51 -47.24 5.87
CA PHE A 7 16.21 -46.95 7.27
C PHE A 7 16.92 -45.71 7.79
N LYS A 8 18.10 -45.34 7.25
CA LYS A 8 18.75 -44.05 7.54
C LYS A 8 17.91 -42.86 7.07
N LEU A 9 17.32 -42.96 5.87
CA LEU A 9 16.46 -41.92 5.29
C LEU A 9 15.07 -41.88 5.93
N ALA A 10 14.55 -43.03 6.35
CA ALA A 10 13.22 -43.15 6.98
C ALA A 10 13.21 -42.74 8.47
N LYS A 11 14.35 -42.31 9.04
CA LYS A 11 14.41 -41.81 10.42
C LYS A 11 13.46 -40.61 10.57
N GLY A 12 12.61 -40.65 11.59
CA GLY A 12 11.59 -39.62 11.84
C GLY A 12 10.24 -39.89 11.18
N PHE A 13 10.09 -40.90 10.32
CA PHE A 13 8.78 -41.28 9.81
C PHE A 13 7.87 -41.86 10.90
N ARG A 14 6.57 -41.59 10.80
CA ARG A 14 5.57 -42.00 11.79
C ARG A 14 5.11 -43.44 11.55
N GLY A 15 4.88 -44.17 12.64
CA GLY A 15 4.31 -45.52 12.62
C GLY A 15 5.19 -46.57 11.92
N ARG A 16 4.57 -47.47 11.16
CA ARG A 16 5.25 -48.60 10.50
C ARG A 16 6.24 -48.17 9.40
N ALA A 17 6.16 -46.93 8.92
CA ALA A 17 7.00 -46.39 7.85
C ALA A 17 8.49 -46.24 8.21
N LYS A 18 8.85 -46.30 9.50
CA LYS A 18 10.26 -46.35 9.95
C LYS A 18 10.76 -47.75 10.31
N ASN A 19 9.87 -48.73 10.45
CA ASN A 19 10.20 -50.08 10.95
C ASN A 19 10.11 -51.14 9.83
N CYS A 20 9.08 -51.07 8.99
CA CYS A 20 8.81 -52.07 7.96
C CYS A 20 9.41 -51.63 6.61
N ILE A 21 10.32 -52.42 6.05
CA ILE A 21 11.11 -52.05 4.85
C ILE A 21 10.23 -51.72 3.63
N ARG A 22 9.17 -52.49 3.38
CA ARG A 22 8.27 -52.29 2.23
C ARG A 22 7.60 -50.91 2.28
N ILE A 23 6.99 -50.60 3.42
CA ILE A 23 6.32 -49.31 3.66
C ILE A 23 7.34 -48.16 3.68
N ALA A 24 8.51 -48.38 4.29
CA ALA A 24 9.57 -47.40 4.36
C ALA A 24 10.07 -47.00 2.97
N ARG A 25 10.29 -47.98 2.08
CA ARG A 25 10.76 -47.74 0.72
C ARG A 25 9.81 -46.84 -0.06
N GLU A 26 8.53 -47.18 -0.08
CA GLU A 26 7.48 -46.41 -0.76
C GLU A 26 7.39 -44.96 -0.24
N ARG A 27 7.54 -44.77 1.07
CA ARG A 27 7.51 -43.44 1.70
C ARG A 27 8.76 -42.62 1.41
N VAL A 28 9.94 -43.25 1.47
CA VAL A 28 11.22 -42.59 1.16
C VAL A 28 11.23 -42.14 -0.31
N GLU A 29 10.74 -42.96 -1.24
CA GLU A 29 10.65 -42.59 -2.67
C GLU A 29 9.80 -41.33 -2.88
N LYS A 30 8.60 -41.27 -2.28
CA LYS A 30 7.76 -40.06 -2.33
C LYS A 30 8.40 -38.87 -1.65
N ALA A 31 9.06 -39.06 -0.50
CA ALA A 31 9.76 -37.99 0.20
C ALA A 31 10.91 -37.39 -0.63
N LEU A 32 11.64 -38.23 -1.36
CA LEU A 32 12.70 -37.78 -2.27
C LEU A 32 12.12 -37.02 -3.48
N GLN A 33 11.00 -37.47 -4.03
CA GLN A 33 10.29 -36.75 -5.09
C GLN A 33 9.80 -35.37 -4.62
N TYR A 34 9.17 -35.29 -3.42
CA TYR A 34 8.79 -34.02 -2.82
C TYR A 34 10.00 -33.13 -2.56
N SER A 35 11.09 -33.67 -1.99
CA SER A 35 12.32 -32.91 -1.77
C SER A 35 12.87 -32.32 -3.07
N TYR A 36 12.86 -33.07 -4.17
CA TYR A 36 13.28 -32.57 -5.48
C TYR A 36 12.39 -31.43 -5.97
N ARG A 37 11.06 -31.64 -5.97
CA ARG A 37 10.07 -30.63 -6.36
C ARG A 37 10.20 -29.36 -5.51
N ASP A 38 10.29 -29.51 -4.19
CA ASP A 38 10.26 -28.41 -3.23
C ASP A 38 11.54 -27.57 -3.28
N ARG A 39 12.69 -28.14 -3.68
CA ARG A 39 13.90 -27.35 -3.99
C ARG A 39 13.67 -26.34 -5.11
N HIS A 40 12.86 -26.68 -6.11
CA HIS A 40 12.47 -25.75 -7.17
C HIS A 40 11.37 -24.79 -6.72
N ASN A 41 10.39 -25.27 -5.96
CA ASN A 41 9.28 -24.45 -5.48
C ASN A 41 9.73 -23.41 -4.44
N LYS A 42 10.70 -23.73 -3.58
CA LYS A 42 11.22 -22.82 -2.54
C LYS A 42 11.61 -21.45 -3.10
N LYS A 43 12.14 -21.39 -4.33
CA LYS A 43 12.49 -20.13 -5.00
C LYS A 43 11.24 -19.26 -5.29
N ARG A 44 10.11 -19.88 -5.62
CA ARG A 44 8.83 -19.20 -5.87
C ARG A 44 8.16 -18.82 -4.56
N ASP A 45 8.11 -19.74 -3.60
CA ASP A 45 7.49 -19.51 -2.29
C ASP A 45 8.17 -18.34 -1.55
N MET A 46 9.51 -18.31 -1.56
CA MET A 46 10.28 -17.20 -0.98
C MET A 46 10.04 -15.88 -1.72
N ARG A 47 9.86 -15.91 -3.05
CA ARG A 47 9.56 -14.71 -3.82
C ARG A 47 8.19 -14.12 -3.48
N SER A 48 7.18 -14.96 -3.29
CA SER A 48 5.86 -14.52 -2.82
C SER A 48 5.96 -13.86 -1.45
N LEU A 49 6.67 -14.49 -0.50
CA LEU A 49 6.90 -13.93 0.83
C LEU A 49 7.62 -12.58 0.80
N TRP A 50 8.62 -12.40 -0.05
CA TRP A 50 9.31 -11.12 -0.20
C TRP A 50 8.39 -10.03 -0.74
N ILE A 51 7.53 -10.36 -1.71
CA ILE A 51 6.55 -9.40 -2.26
C ILE A 51 5.55 -8.99 -1.18
N GLU A 52 5.04 -9.93 -0.38
CA GLU A 52 4.14 -9.64 0.74
C GLU A 52 4.76 -8.68 1.74
N ARG A 53 6.02 -8.92 2.13
CA ARG A 53 6.78 -8.04 3.05
C ARG A 53 6.98 -6.64 2.48
N ILE A 54 7.42 -6.54 1.23
CA ILE A 54 7.61 -5.25 0.56
C ILE A 54 6.27 -4.53 0.43
N ASN A 55 5.20 -5.24 0.07
CA ASN A 55 3.86 -4.69 -0.05
C ASN A 55 3.41 -4.09 1.29
N ALA A 56 3.57 -4.82 2.40
CA ALA A 56 3.30 -4.30 3.74
C ALA A 56 4.11 -3.02 4.05
N GLY A 57 5.43 -3.01 3.77
CA GLY A 57 6.27 -1.82 3.95
C GLY A 57 5.82 -0.63 3.09
N THR A 58 5.51 -0.86 1.81
CA THR A 58 5.04 0.22 0.92
C THR A 58 3.69 0.80 1.32
N ARG A 59 2.81 -0.02 1.92
CA ARG A 59 1.52 0.42 2.47
C ARG A 59 1.72 1.35 3.67
N LEU A 60 2.63 1.02 4.58
CA LEU A 60 2.96 1.86 5.74
C LEU A 60 3.49 3.24 5.33
N HIS A 61 4.31 3.30 4.28
CA HIS A 61 4.91 4.55 3.82
C HIS A 61 4.11 5.28 2.74
N GLY A 62 3.01 4.70 2.24
CA GLY A 62 1.96 5.36 1.45
C GLY A 62 2.35 5.84 0.04
N VAL A 63 2.93 4.99 -0.83
CA VAL A 63 3.20 5.37 -2.25
C VAL A 63 1.91 5.44 -3.07
N CYS A 64 1.10 6.46 -2.88
CA CYS A 64 -0.07 6.70 -3.71
C CYS A 64 0.35 7.26 -5.08
N ILE A 65 -0.03 6.56 -6.15
CA ILE A 65 -0.14 7.11 -7.51
C ILE A 65 -1.64 7.21 -7.85
N HIS A 66 -2.34 8.01 -7.06
CA HIS A 66 -3.46 8.80 -7.56
C HIS A 66 -3.26 10.18 -6.95
N CYS A 67 -2.80 11.07 -7.83
CA CYS A 67 -3.29 12.43 -7.90
C CYS A 67 -4.80 12.36 -7.57
N THR A 68 -5.21 12.84 -6.40
CA THR A 68 -6.50 13.52 -6.41
C THR A 68 -6.32 14.54 -7.50
N GLN A 69 -7.08 14.36 -8.57
CA GLN A 69 -7.48 15.43 -9.44
C GLN A 69 -7.92 16.60 -8.54
N ALA A 70 -6.95 17.41 -8.14
CA ALA A 70 -7.13 18.84 -8.02
C ALA A 70 -7.32 19.33 -9.46
N VAL A 71 -8.47 18.97 -10.05
CA VAL A 71 -9.11 19.85 -11.03
C VAL A 71 -9.56 21.05 -10.22
N LYS A 72 -8.62 21.97 -9.98
CA LYS A 72 -8.90 23.36 -9.61
C LYS A 72 -7.80 24.30 -10.12
N LYS A 73 -7.25 23.95 -11.29
CA LYS A 73 -6.91 24.88 -12.37
C LYS A 73 -7.46 24.14 -13.59
N GLU A 74 -8.50 24.59 -14.29
CA GLU A 74 -8.91 25.93 -14.70
C GLU A 74 -10.46 25.94 -14.71
N ILE A 75 -11.24 27.03 -14.67
CA ILE A 75 -11.37 28.13 -15.64
C ILE A 75 -12.32 29.15 -14.98
N SER A 76 -12.00 30.45 -15.10
CA SER A 76 -12.90 31.62 -15.08
C SER A 76 -13.66 31.99 -13.80
N LEU A 77 -13.44 33.19 -13.26
CA LEU A 77 -14.16 34.39 -13.70
C LEU A 77 -15.71 34.23 -13.65
N VAL A 78 -16.31 34.06 -12.46
CA VAL A 78 -17.75 34.35 -12.26
C VAL A 78 -18.07 35.05 -10.93
N VAL A 79 -17.19 35.11 -9.92
CA VAL A 79 -17.46 35.91 -8.68
C VAL A 79 -16.57 37.15 -8.61
N ALA A 80 -16.49 37.85 -9.74
CA ALA A 80 -16.05 39.24 -9.83
C ALA A 80 -16.90 39.97 -10.89
N ARG A 81 -18.23 40.03 -10.67
CA ARG A 81 -19.22 41.04 -11.14
C ARG A 81 -20.65 40.45 -11.01
N LYS A 82 -21.51 41.12 -10.22
CA LYS A 82 -22.87 40.76 -9.74
C LYS A 82 -22.80 40.02 -8.39
N ASP A 83 -23.00 40.64 -7.22
CA ASP A 83 -24.05 41.62 -6.91
C ASP A 83 -23.54 42.86 -6.16
N LEU A 84 -23.35 43.91 -6.95
CA LEU A 84 -23.74 45.26 -6.59
C LEU A 84 -25.29 45.38 -6.70
N ILE A 85 -26.04 44.49 -6.04
CA ILE A 85 -27.53 44.44 -6.02
C ILE A 85 -28.04 44.22 -4.58
N ILE A 86 -27.26 44.57 -3.55
CA ILE A 86 -27.77 44.73 -2.17
C ILE A 86 -27.28 46.06 -1.60
N ARG A 87 -27.69 47.16 -2.24
CA ARG A 87 -27.68 48.49 -1.60
C ARG A 87 -28.91 49.34 -1.96
N ARG A 88 -30.02 48.76 -2.40
CA ARG A 88 -31.19 49.58 -2.78
C ARG A 88 -32.55 48.89 -2.65
N SER A 89 -32.90 48.52 -1.43
CA SER A 89 -34.29 48.30 -0.98
C SER A 89 -34.29 47.95 0.52
N ILE A 90 -33.97 48.87 1.46
CA ILE A 90 -34.83 49.99 1.90
C ILE A 90 -35.86 50.42 0.86
N LEU A 91 -36.93 49.62 0.70
CA LEU A 91 -38.33 50.04 0.59
C LEU A 91 -39.19 48.81 0.24
N CYS A 92 -40.39 48.76 0.82
CA CYS A 92 -41.51 47.89 0.48
C CYS A 92 -41.31 46.38 0.78
N LEU A 93 -41.77 45.87 1.93
CA LEU A 93 -43.20 45.59 2.18
C LEU A 93 -43.94 45.24 0.89
N SER A 94 -44.20 43.94 0.66
CA SER A 94 -45.56 43.42 0.56
C SER A 94 -45.56 42.00 -0.03
N LEU A 95 -46.36 41.13 0.58
CA LEU A 95 -46.74 39.78 0.13
C LEU A 95 -45.61 38.74 0.12
N SER A 96 -45.77 37.54 0.65
CA SER A 96 -46.91 36.91 1.30
C SER A 96 -46.40 35.63 1.94
N LYS A 97 -46.85 35.39 3.18
CA LYS A 97 -47.14 34.07 3.76
C LYS A 97 -46.09 32.98 3.51
N GLN A 98 -45.34 32.60 4.54
CA GLN A 98 -45.69 31.46 5.39
C GLN A 98 -44.50 31.13 6.31
N THR A 99 -44.76 31.22 7.61
CA THR A 99 -44.25 30.34 8.68
C THR A 99 -42.74 30.18 8.83
N ILE A 100 -42.16 31.12 9.59
CA ILE A 100 -41.07 30.87 10.53
C ILE A 100 -41.71 30.34 11.83
N GLN A 101 -41.63 29.03 12.02
CA GLN A 101 -41.86 28.21 13.21
C GLN A 101 -41.42 26.81 12.72
N ASP A 102 -40.48 26.05 13.29
CA ASP A 102 -39.89 25.99 14.61
C ASP A 102 -38.59 25.18 14.50
N ASN A 103 -37.81 25.22 15.59
CA ASN A 103 -36.77 24.25 15.99
C ASN A 103 -35.46 24.29 15.17
N THR A 104 -34.32 24.74 15.69
CA THR A 104 -33.71 24.39 16.99
C THR A 104 -33.90 22.92 17.37
N THR A 105 -33.89 22.00 16.39
CA THR A 105 -33.53 20.58 16.57
C THR A 105 -33.26 19.93 15.21
N ARG A 106 -32.18 20.32 14.53
CA ARG A 106 -31.44 19.45 13.59
C ARG A 106 -29.95 19.79 13.55
N LEU A 107 -29.44 20.37 14.64
CA LEU A 107 -28.00 20.50 14.92
C LEU A 107 -27.46 19.35 15.80
N THR A 108 -28.16 18.22 15.90
CA THR A 108 -27.68 17.03 16.63
C THR A 108 -28.14 15.72 15.98
N SER A 109 -27.82 15.50 14.70
CA SER A 109 -27.73 14.13 14.13
C SER A 109 -26.96 14.14 12.81
N TRP A 110 -25.83 14.82 12.77
CA TRP A 110 -24.72 14.36 11.94
C TRP A 110 -23.69 13.89 12.96
N SER A 111 -23.94 12.67 13.43
CA SER A 111 -22.92 11.86 14.07
C SER A 111 -21.62 12.05 13.30
N LEU A 112 -20.55 12.27 14.06
CA LEU A 112 -19.18 11.95 13.65
C LEU A 112 -19.18 10.72 12.74
N SER A 113 -19.19 10.93 11.43
CA SER A 113 -19.04 9.85 10.45
C SER A 113 -18.74 10.40 9.07
N SER A 114 -17.70 11.23 8.99
CA SER A 114 -16.83 11.25 7.79
C SER A 114 -15.44 11.79 8.16
N SER A 115 -14.93 11.37 9.31
CA SER A 115 -13.50 11.42 9.65
C SER A 115 -12.99 10.05 10.06
N PHE A 116 -13.75 8.99 9.78
CA PHE A 116 -13.45 7.65 10.24
C PHE A 116 -13.38 6.72 9.04
N LEU A 117 -12.16 6.24 8.79
CA LEU A 117 -11.72 5.39 7.69
C LEU A 117 -11.49 6.13 6.36
N ALA A 118 -10.32 6.80 6.30
CA ALA A 118 -9.52 6.75 5.07
C ALA A 118 -9.34 5.27 4.70
N PHE A 119 -10.25 4.77 3.86
CA PHE A 119 -10.30 3.39 3.44
C PHE A 119 -9.09 3.13 2.54
N ASP A 120 -8.06 2.52 3.14
CA ASP A 120 -6.82 1.99 2.57
C ASP A 120 -6.66 2.17 1.05
N TYR A 121 -6.14 3.32 0.63
CA TYR A 121 -5.74 3.48 -0.76
C TYR A 121 -4.47 2.67 -1.01
N GLN A 122 -4.70 1.46 -1.48
CA GLN A 122 -3.71 0.40 -1.60
C GLN A 122 -2.65 0.73 -2.64
N VAL A 123 -1.42 0.88 -2.16
CA VAL A 123 -0.22 0.87 -3.00
C VAL A 123 -0.03 -0.53 -3.56
N ASN A 124 0.22 -0.63 -4.87
CA ASN A 124 0.57 -1.88 -5.52
C ASN A 124 2.10 -1.95 -5.68
N TYR A 125 2.71 -3.06 -5.22
CA TYR A 125 4.11 -3.43 -5.45
C TYR A 125 4.59 -3.14 -6.89
N GLY A 126 3.72 -3.33 -7.88
CA GLY A 126 4.02 -3.07 -9.29
C GLY A 126 4.48 -1.63 -9.56
N ASN A 127 3.79 -0.64 -8.98
CA ASN A 127 4.09 0.77 -9.18
C ASN A 127 5.41 1.18 -8.54
N PHE A 128 5.66 0.70 -7.32
CA PHE A 128 6.90 0.93 -6.60
C PHE A 128 8.12 0.37 -7.35
N MET A 129 8.01 -0.88 -7.83
CA MET A 129 9.07 -1.52 -8.61
C MET A 129 9.27 -0.85 -9.96
N HIS A 130 8.20 -0.39 -10.60
CA HIS A 130 8.29 0.36 -11.85
C HIS A 130 9.07 1.67 -11.66
N GLY A 131 8.81 2.40 -10.56
CA GLY A 131 9.57 3.61 -10.22
C GLY A 131 11.06 3.33 -9.98
N LEU A 132 11.40 2.26 -9.24
CA LEU A 132 12.81 1.87 -9.03
C LEU A 132 13.51 1.51 -10.34
N MET A 133 12.83 0.80 -11.24
CA MET A 133 13.38 0.45 -12.55
C MET A 133 13.62 1.69 -13.42
N LYS A 134 12.72 2.69 -13.36
CA LYS A 134 12.85 3.95 -14.10
C LYS A 134 14.04 4.79 -13.61
N GLU A 135 14.29 4.79 -12.31
CA GLU A 135 15.47 5.43 -11.69
C GLU A 135 16.74 4.56 -11.79
N ASN A 136 16.70 3.45 -12.56
CA ASN A 136 17.81 2.52 -12.76
C ASN A 136 18.34 1.85 -11.47
N ILE A 137 17.52 1.73 -10.43
CA ILE A 137 17.89 1.07 -9.17
C ILE A 137 17.65 -0.44 -9.30
N GLN A 138 18.72 -1.19 -9.55
CA GLN A 138 18.70 -2.65 -9.75
C GLN A 138 18.79 -3.43 -8.42
N LEU A 139 17.86 -3.18 -7.49
CA LEU A 139 17.85 -3.88 -6.21
C LEU A 139 17.16 -5.25 -6.28
N ASN A 140 17.79 -6.24 -5.65
CA ASN A 140 17.23 -7.57 -5.47
C ASN A 140 16.05 -7.56 -4.49
N ARG A 141 14.98 -8.28 -4.83
CA ARG A 141 13.75 -8.36 -4.00
C ARG A 141 14.00 -8.93 -2.59
N LYS A 142 14.98 -9.83 -2.47
CA LYS A 142 15.42 -10.35 -1.17
C LYS A 142 15.91 -9.20 -0.28
N VAL A 143 16.90 -8.45 -0.76
CA VAL A 143 17.49 -7.30 -0.04
C VAL A 143 16.43 -6.25 0.24
N LEU A 144 15.57 -5.96 -0.74
CA LEU A 144 14.49 -5.00 -0.57
C LEU A 144 13.48 -5.40 0.53
N SER A 145 13.18 -6.70 0.64
CA SER A 145 12.34 -7.22 1.72
C SER A 145 13.02 -7.17 3.08
N GLU A 146 14.34 -7.36 3.14
CA GLU A 146 15.13 -7.26 4.36
C GLU A 146 15.21 -5.80 4.83
N LEU A 147 15.49 -4.86 3.91
CA LEU A 147 15.47 -3.42 4.17
C LEU A 147 14.12 -2.95 4.71
N SER A 148 13.02 -3.43 4.14
CA SER A 148 11.68 -3.08 4.60
C SER A 148 11.39 -3.53 6.05
N MET A 149 12.04 -4.58 6.53
CA MET A 149 11.81 -5.13 7.87
C MET A 149 12.76 -4.55 8.92
N HIS A 150 14.03 -4.35 8.56
CA HIS A 150 15.07 -3.97 9.51
C HIS A 150 15.37 -2.47 9.50
N GLU A 151 15.22 -1.81 8.35
CA GLU A 151 15.68 -0.43 8.14
C GLU A 151 14.57 0.46 7.55
N PRO A 152 13.58 0.88 8.37
CA PRO A 152 12.41 1.61 7.87
C PRO A 152 12.76 2.99 7.30
N TYR A 153 13.76 3.67 7.84
CA TYR A 153 14.20 4.99 7.36
C TYR A 153 14.82 4.93 5.96
N SER A 154 15.69 3.94 5.73
CA SER A 154 16.31 3.69 4.42
C SER A 154 15.27 3.27 3.39
N PHE A 155 14.33 2.42 3.78
CA PHE A 155 13.23 2.00 2.90
C PHE A 155 12.32 3.17 2.51
N LYS A 156 12.07 4.11 3.45
CA LYS A 156 11.34 5.35 3.17
C LYS A 156 12.04 6.22 2.13
N ALA A 157 13.37 6.34 2.19
CA ALA A 157 14.13 7.09 1.18
C ALA A 157 13.98 6.48 -0.22
N LEU A 158 14.05 5.14 -0.35
CA LEU A 158 13.83 4.45 -1.62
C LEU A 158 12.40 4.68 -2.17
N VAL A 159 11.43 4.70 -1.28
CA VAL A 159 10.04 5.05 -1.61
C VAL A 159 9.95 6.47 -2.17
N ASP A 160 10.65 7.44 -1.58
CA ASP A 160 10.64 8.84 -2.04
C ASP A 160 11.34 9.01 -3.39
N VAL A 161 12.42 8.26 -3.63
CA VAL A 161 13.08 8.18 -4.94
C VAL A 161 12.12 7.62 -5.99
N SER A 162 11.46 6.50 -5.68
CA SER A 162 10.47 5.88 -6.59
C SER A 162 9.29 6.82 -6.92
N ARG A 163 8.85 7.67 -5.97
CA ARG A 163 7.82 8.70 -6.22
C ARG A 163 8.28 9.77 -7.19
N SER A 164 9.54 10.20 -7.05
CA SER A 164 10.12 11.28 -7.87
C SER A 164 10.19 10.91 -9.35
N ALA A 165 10.20 9.61 -9.66
CA ALA A 165 10.18 9.09 -11.02
C ALA A 165 8.88 9.39 -11.78
N PHE A 166 7.77 9.69 -11.09
CA PHE A 166 6.46 9.97 -11.70
C PHE A 166 6.17 11.48 -11.74
N PRO A 167 5.87 12.07 -12.92
CA PRO A 167 5.54 13.49 -13.00
C PRO A 167 4.25 13.79 -12.21
N GLY A 168 4.29 14.80 -11.33
CA GLY A 168 3.15 15.22 -10.50
C GLY A 168 3.19 14.78 -9.02
N ASN A 169 4.14 13.94 -8.61
CA ASN A 169 4.25 13.42 -7.23
C ASN A 169 5.55 13.81 -6.51
N ARG A 170 6.08 15.01 -6.79
CA ARG A 170 7.33 15.45 -6.17
C ARG A 170 7.10 15.65 -4.66
N PRO A 171 7.82 14.94 -3.78
CA PRO A 171 7.77 15.23 -2.36
C PRO A 171 8.16 16.70 -2.16
N PRO A 172 7.51 17.45 -1.25
CA PRO A 172 7.94 18.81 -0.96
C PRO A 172 9.40 18.74 -0.51
N VAL A 173 10.29 19.32 -1.33
CA VAL A 173 11.71 19.36 -1.03
C VAL A 173 11.84 20.14 0.26
N LYS A 174 12.39 19.52 1.31
CA LYS A 174 12.68 20.23 2.55
C LYS A 174 13.71 21.31 2.21
N LYS A 175 13.29 22.57 2.23
CA LYS A 175 14.18 23.72 2.09
C LYS A 175 14.94 23.90 3.42
N GLU A 176 15.74 22.93 3.82
CA GLU A 176 16.61 23.12 4.98
C GLU A 176 17.86 23.86 4.48
N GLY A 177 17.93 25.18 4.73
CA GLY A 177 19.21 25.89 4.81
C GLY A 177 19.41 27.19 4.02
N LEU A 178 18.66 27.50 2.95
CA LEU A 178 18.99 28.67 2.10
C LEU A 178 18.06 29.88 2.24
N ALA A 179 16.92 29.74 2.90
CA ALA A 179 15.94 30.84 3.06
C ALA A 179 15.99 31.55 4.43
N ALA A 180 16.94 31.20 5.30
CA ALA A 180 17.07 31.76 6.66
C ALA A 180 18.37 32.56 6.88
N ILE A 181 19.19 32.75 5.85
CA ILE A 181 20.50 33.43 5.91
C ILE A 181 20.51 34.72 5.04
N LEU A 182 19.41 35.02 4.35
CA LEU A 182 19.18 36.26 3.61
C LEU A 182 17.93 36.94 4.15
#